data_AF-A0A0D2I3D5-F1
#
_entry.id   AF-A0A0D2I3D5-F1
#
_cell.length_a   1.000
_cell.length_b   1.000
_cell.length_c   1.000
_cell.angle_alpha   90.00
_cell.angle_beta   90.00
_cell.angle_gamma   90.00
#
_symmetry.space_group_name_H-M   'P 1'
#
loop_
_entity.id
_entity.type
_entity.pdbx_description
1 polymer ?
#
loop_
_entity_poly.entity_id
_entity_poly.type
_entity_poly.pdbx_seq_one_letter_code
_entity_poly.pdbx_strand_id
1 'polypeptide(L)'
;MFKHIIFFSFLSFSIQAMEKHQSIEFSGRSVLASSILGNIRVRYNGINYSVINNEKEVQVPMYSVDALLRKMKPEHLKKFITCGYIKVKRFEDGCYALESRIRGEGGGILGANVGFWTGKFITHLVAQTGIAIATTGVAIVCPPAATPFFYAAQATIAPAVEAASNVVGLGIGIVGAATTGPV
;
A
#
# COMPACT_ATOMS: atom_id res chain seq x y z
N MET A 1 16.44 66.98 -0.63
CA MET A 1 15.36 66.35 -1.43
C MET A 1 15.58 64.85 -1.69
N PHE A 2 16.37 64.13 -0.88
CA PHE A 2 16.76 62.72 -1.14
C PHE A 2 16.30 61.70 -0.07
N LYS A 3 15.57 62.13 0.97
CA LYS A 3 15.20 61.27 2.12
C LYS A 3 13.89 60.48 1.97
N HIS A 4 13.06 60.78 0.97
CA HIS A 4 11.76 60.10 0.80
C HIS A 4 11.77 58.90 -0.14
N ILE A 5 12.87 58.66 -0.88
CA ILE A 5 12.94 57.55 -1.85
C ILE A 5 13.27 56.21 -1.16
N ILE A 6 13.94 56.22 0.00
CA ILE A 6 14.37 54.99 0.70
C ILE A 6 13.22 54.32 1.48
N PHE A 7 12.16 55.06 1.84
CA PHE A 7 11.05 54.49 2.61
C PHE A 7 10.07 53.67 1.75
N PHE A 8 10.01 53.94 0.44
CA PHE A 8 9.11 53.23 -0.48
C PHE A 8 9.65 51.86 -0.93
N SER A 9 10.98 51.67 -0.90
CA SER A 9 11.61 50.39 -1.25
C SER A 9 11.48 49.33 -0.15
N PHE A 10 11.39 49.71 1.12
CA PHE A 10 11.16 48.75 2.22
C PHE A 10 9.71 48.25 2.31
N LEU A 11 8.73 49.08 1.94
CA LEU A 11 7.32 48.63 1.91
C LEU A 11 7.07 47.63 0.78
N SER A 12 7.76 47.81 -0.36
CA SER A 12 7.63 46.93 -1.52
C SER A 12 8.19 45.52 -1.26
N PHE A 13 9.22 45.40 -0.42
CA PHE A 13 9.82 44.12 -0.05
C PHE A 13 8.94 43.31 0.91
N SER A 14 8.18 43.98 1.78
CA SER A 14 7.29 43.30 2.74
C SER A 14 6.05 42.67 2.07
N ILE A 15 5.62 43.19 0.92
CA ILE A 15 4.47 42.66 0.16
C ILE A 15 4.87 41.43 -0.68
N GLN A 16 6.13 41.36 -1.15
CA GLN A 16 6.62 40.16 -1.86
C GLN A 16 6.92 38.98 -0.93
N ALA A 17 7.00 39.22 0.39
CA ALA A 17 7.04 38.18 1.42
C ALA A 17 5.66 37.67 1.83
N MET A 18 4.56 38.13 1.20
CA MET A 18 3.34 37.30 1.12
C MET A 18 3.66 36.10 0.23
N GLU A 19 4.36 35.17 0.86
CA GLU A 19 4.69 33.84 0.44
C GLU A 19 3.46 33.29 -0.28
N LYS A 20 3.62 33.10 -1.59
CA LYS A 20 2.62 32.47 -2.45
C LYS A 20 2.44 31.06 -1.92
N HIS A 21 1.58 30.88 -0.92
CA HIS A 21 1.20 29.59 -0.38
C HIS A 21 0.72 28.79 -1.58
N GLN A 22 1.56 27.84 -2.01
CA GLN A 22 1.24 27.00 -3.15
C GLN A 22 0.01 26.20 -2.75
N SER A 23 -1.16 26.64 -3.23
CA SER A 23 -2.37 25.87 -3.10
C SER A 23 -2.20 24.63 -3.98
N ILE A 24 -2.41 23.47 -3.39
CA ILE A 24 -2.33 22.20 -4.10
C ILE A 24 -3.76 21.67 -4.19
N GLU A 25 -4.24 21.52 -5.41
CA GLU A 25 -5.59 21.00 -5.68
C GLU A 25 -5.49 19.57 -6.21
N PHE A 26 -6.31 18.70 -5.66
CA PHE A 26 -6.36 17.27 -5.95
C PHE A 26 -7.72 16.92 -6.51
N SER A 27 -7.73 16.18 -7.61
CA SER A 27 -8.94 15.72 -8.29
C SER A 27 -8.74 14.35 -8.93
N GLY A 28 -9.84 13.71 -9.33
CA GLY A 28 -9.81 12.43 -10.05
C GLY A 28 -9.26 11.30 -9.19
N ARG A 29 -8.31 10.52 -9.73
CA ARG A 29 -7.80 9.29 -9.09
C ARG A 29 -7.17 9.51 -7.71
N SER A 30 -6.72 10.72 -7.41
CA SER A 30 -6.06 11.07 -6.15
C SER A 30 -7.04 11.25 -4.98
N VAL A 31 -8.34 11.37 -5.28
CA VAL A 31 -9.41 11.60 -4.30
C VAL A 31 -10.45 10.50 -4.47
N LEU A 32 -10.61 9.66 -3.45
CA LEU A 32 -11.66 8.64 -3.43
C LEU A 32 -12.82 9.15 -2.57
N ALA A 33 -13.97 9.36 -3.18
CA ALA A 33 -15.18 9.76 -2.47
C ALA A 33 -16.27 8.70 -2.62
N SER A 34 -17.23 8.70 -1.68
CA SER A 34 -18.47 7.95 -1.85
C SER A 34 -19.18 8.39 -3.13
N SER A 35 -19.76 7.46 -3.89
CA SER A 35 -20.46 7.75 -5.15
C SER A 35 -21.57 8.80 -4.99
N ILE A 36 -22.19 8.85 -3.81
CA ILE A 36 -23.24 9.81 -3.44
C ILE A 36 -22.75 11.27 -3.50
N LEU A 37 -21.45 11.50 -3.31
CA LEU A 37 -20.89 12.84 -3.21
C LEU A 37 -20.50 13.46 -4.56
N GLY A 38 -20.50 12.69 -5.65
CA GLY A 38 -20.17 13.19 -6.98
C GLY A 38 -18.70 13.60 -7.14
N ASN A 39 -18.47 14.63 -7.96
CA ASN A 39 -17.13 15.11 -8.28
C ASN A 39 -16.60 16.03 -7.17
N ILE A 40 -15.78 15.46 -6.29
CA ILE A 40 -15.13 16.20 -5.21
C ILE A 40 -13.68 16.54 -5.58
N ARG A 41 -13.28 17.76 -5.21
CA ARG A 41 -11.88 18.19 -5.21
C ARG A 41 -11.44 18.52 -3.80
N VAL A 42 -10.19 18.19 -3.47
CA VAL A 42 -9.58 18.54 -2.18
C VAL A 42 -8.51 19.58 -2.45
N ARG A 43 -8.55 20.71 -1.76
CA ARG A 43 -7.56 21.76 -1.84
C ARG A 43 -6.81 21.87 -0.52
N TYR A 44 -5.48 21.98 -0.61
CA TYR A 44 -4.61 22.28 0.53
C TYR A 44 -4.02 23.67 0.34
N ASN A 45 -4.20 24.56 1.31
CA ASN A 45 -3.73 25.96 1.24
C ASN A 45 -2.41 26.20 1.99
N GLY A 46 -1.73 25.14 2.46
CA GLY A 46 -0.52 25.23 3.27
C GLY A 46 -0.76 25.12 4.77
N ILE A 47 -1.99 25.32 5.24
CA ILE A 47 -2.36 25.27 6.66
C ILE A 47 -3.52 24.32 6.90
N ASN A 48 -4.57 24.45 6.09
CA ASN A 48 -5.84 23.75 6.22
C ASN A 48 -6.19 23.04 4.92
N TYR A 49 -7.10 22.07 5.04
CA TYR A 49 -7.71 21.39 3.92
C TYR A 49 -9.13 21.91 3.70
N SER A 50 -9.53 22.03 2.44
CA SER A 50 -10.90 22.33 2.04
C SER A 50 -11.37 21.32 0.99
N VAL A 51 -12.66 21.02 1.05
CA VAL A 51 -13.36 20.14 0.12
C VAL A 51 -14.25 21.00 -0.75
N ILE A 52 -14.08 20.91 -2.06
CA ILE A 52 -14.89 21.62 -3.05
C ILE A 52 -15.86 20.61 -3.64
N ASN A 53 -17.15 20.81 -3.39
CA ASN A 53 -18.24 20.00 -3.92
C ASN A 53 -19.25 20.92 -4.61
N ASN A 54 -19.46 20.74 -5.92
CA ASN A 54 -20.36 21.59 -6.73
C ASN A 54 -20.13 23.09 -6.49
N GLU A 55 -18.87 23.54 -6.61
CA GLU A 55 -18.44 24.94 -6.41
C GLU A 55 -18.50 25.46 -4.96
N LYS A 56 -19.13 24.72 -4.03
CA LYS A 56 -19.12 25.06 -2.62
C LYS A 56 -17.85 24.54 -1.96
N GLU A 57 -17.03 25.46 -1.46
CA GLU A 57 -15.85 25.16 -0.67
C GLU A 57 -16.22 25.04 0.82
N VAL A 58 -15.93 23.88 1.42
CA VAL A 58 -16.16 23.61 2.84
C VAL A 58 -14.82 23.31 3.48
N GLN A 59 -14.45 24.10 4.49
CA GLN A 59 -13.23 23.90 5.24
C GLN A 59 -13.35 22.63 6.11
N VAL A 60 -12.35 21.77 6.04
CA VAL A 60 -12.28 20.56 6.85
C VAL A 60 -11.61 20.90 8.19
N PRO A 61 -12.25 20.62 9.33
CA PRO A 61 -11.63 20.85 10.62
C PRO A 61 -10.41 19.95 10.79
N MET A 62 -9.33 20.49 11.34
CA MET A 62 -8.05 19.78 11.43
C MET A 62 -8.16 18.48 12.25
N TYR A 63 -9.05 18.40 13.25
CA TYR A 63 -9.26 17.17 14.02
C TYR A 63 -9.91 16.03 13.20
N SER A 64 -10.57 16.35 12.07
CA SER A 64 -11.15 15.38 11.12
C SER A 64 -10.20 15.02 9.97
N VAL A 65 -8.98 15.56 9.98
CA VAL A 65 -7.92 15.22 9.04
C VAL A 65 -7.01 14.18 9.68
N ASP A 66 -6.73 13.12 8.94
CA ASP A 66 -5.82 12.05 9.35
C ASP A 66 -4.47 12.59 9.84
N ALA A 67 -3.93 11.98 10.91
CA ALA A 67 -2.69 12.39 11.55
C ALA A 67 -1.50 12.43 10.56
N LEU A 68 -1.49 11.55 9.57
CA LEU A 68 -0.46 11.50 8.53
C LEU A 68 -0.52 12.76 7.63
N LEU A 69 -1.70 13.13 7.13
CA LEU A 69 -1.88 14.33 6.29
C LEU A 69 -1.60 15.62 7.05
N ARG A 70 -1.91 15.66 8.35
CA ARG A 70 -1.66 16.83 9.21
C ARG A 70 -0.20 17.16 9.37
N LYS A 71 0.67 16.14 9.43
CA LYS A 71 2.11 16.30 9.66
C LYS A 71 2.91 16.45 8.36
N MET A 72 2.25 16.32 7.21
CA MET A 72 2.93 16.21 5.93
C MET A 72 3.25 17.58 5.33
N LYS A 73 4.52 17.79 4.97
CA LYS A 73 4.94 18.98 4.23
C LYS A 73 4.36 18.97 2.80
N PRO A 74 4.16 20.13 2.16
CA PRO A 74 3.60 20.22 0.80
C PRO A 74 4.34 19.36 -0.23
N GLU A 75 5.67 19.27 -0.12
CA GLU A 75 6.52 18.45 -1.00
C GLU A 75 6.25 16.95 -0.83
N HIS A 76 6.07 16.51 0.41
CA HIS A 76 5.75 15.12 0.73
C HIS A 76 4.32 14.80 0.34
N LEU A 77 3.40 15.77 0.39
CA LEU A 77 2.01 15.60 -0.03
C LEU A 77 1.92 15.32 -1.55
N LYS A 78 2.73 16.01 -2.37
CA LYS A 78 2.82 15.72 -3.81
C LYS A 78 3.32 14.30 -4.07
N LYS A 79 4.36 13.85 -3.36
CA LYS A 79 4.88 12.46 -3.46
C LYS A 79 3.92 11.43 -2.89
N PHE A 80 3.17 11.78 -1.85
CA PHE A 80 2.19 10.88 -1.26
C PHE A 80 1.09 10.55 -2.27
N ILE A 81 0.63 11.55 -3.04
CA ILE A 81 -0.46 11.39 -4.00
C ILE A 81 -0.07 10.57 -5.23
N THR A 82 1.22 10.53 -5.58
CA THR A 82 1.67 9.60 -6.62
C THR A 82 1.54 8.14 -6.17
N CYS A 83 1.69 7.87 -4.86
CA CYS A 83 1.66 6.53 -4.28
C CYS A 83 0.37 6.24 -3.49
N GLY A 84 -0.57 7.17 -3.42
CA GLY A 84 -1.66 7.17 -2.46
C GLY A 84 -2.90 7.86 -2.98
N TYR A 85 -3.93 7.88 -2.15
CA TYR A 85 -5.15 8.63 -2.39
C TYR A 85 -5.71 9.14 -1.07
N ILE A 86 -6.50 10.20 -1.15
CA ILE A 86 -7.21 10.76 0.00
C ILE A 86 -8.65 10.29 -0.09
N LYS A 87 -9.10 9.54 0.92
CA LYS A 87 -10.49 9.10 1.04
C LYS A 87 -11.30 10.18 1.76
N VAL A 88 -12.33 10.68 1.10
CA VAL A 88 -13.24 11.72 1.63
C VAL A 88 -14.50 11.04 2.15
N LYS A 89 -14.78 11.21 3.44
CA LYS A 89 -16.04 10.79 4.07
C LYS A 89 -16.86 12.03 4.43
N ARG A 90 -18.17 11.98 4.19
CA ARG A 90 -19.12 13.00 4.63
C ARG A 90 -19.94 12.43 5.78
N PHE A 91 -20.05 13.19 6.87
CA PHE A 91 -20.93 12.87 7.99
C PHE A 91 -22.32 13.50 7.77
N GLU A 92 -23.30 13.03 8.54
CA GLU A 92 -24.68 13.52 8.49
C GLU A 92 -24.78 15.03 8.76
N ASP A 93 -23.91 15.55 9.63
CA ASP A 93 -23.81 16.98 9.96
C ASP A 93 -23.28 17.87 8.82
N GLY A 94 -22.94 17.28 7.67
CA GLY A 94 -22.33 17.99 6.54
C GLY A 94 -20.82 18.24 6.70
N CYS A 95 -20.23 17.82 7.82
CA CYS A 95 -18.79 17.79 8.03
C CYS A 95 -18.11 16.74 7.15
N TYR A 96 -16.86 17.00 6.78
CA TYR A 96 -16.03 16.07 6.02
C TYR A 96 -14.89 15.53 6.88
N ALA A 97 -14.49 14.28 6.66
CA ALA A 97 -13.23 13.72 7.14
C ALA A 97 -12.35 13.32 5.96
N LEU A 98 -11.04 13.55 6.13
CA LEU A 98 -10.01 13.18 5.16
C LEU A 98 -9.15 12.07 5.75
N GLU A 99 -9.24 10.89 5.16
CA GLU A 99 -8.39 9.73 5.50
C GLU A 99 -7.30 9.58 4.45
N SER A 100 -6.04 9.44 4.88
CA SER A 100 -4.99 9.03 3.95
C SER A 100 -5.04 7.53 3.75
N ARG A 101 -4.98 7.12 2.48
CA ARG A 101 -4.81 5.71 2.11
C ARG A 101 -3.61 5.65 1.17
N ILE A 102 -2.61 4.87 1.56
CA ILE A 102 -1.54 4.53 0.64
C ILE A 102 -2.14 3.52 -0.33
N ARG A 103 -1.91 3.70 -1.63
CA ARG A 103 -2.04 2.57 -2.54
C ARG A 103 -0.86 1.71 -2.18
N GLY A 104 -1.06 0.76 -1.27
CA GLY A 104 -0.14 -0.35 -1.21
C GLY A 104 -0.02 -0.81 -2.65
N GLU A 105 1.21 -0.86 -3.18
CA GLU A 105 1.41 -1.70 -4.34
C GLU A 105 0.81 -3.02 -3.90
N GLY A 106 -0.32 -3.34 -4.52
CA GLY A 106 -0.89 -4.64 -4.35
C GLY A 106 0.26 -5.60 -4.50
N GLY A 107 0.52 -6.50 -3.55
CA GLY A 107 1.75 -7.29 -3.59
C GLY A 107 1.98 -7.84 -5.01
N GLY A 108 0.90 -8.12 -5.75
CA GLY A 108 0.97 -8.02 -7.21
C GLY A 108 1.93 -9.08 -7.70
N ILE A 109 2.86 -8.74 -8.59
CA ILE A 109 3.88 -9.72 -9.02
C ILE A 109 4.75 -10.15 -7.83
N LEU A 110 5.08 -9.26 -6.89
CA LEU A 110 5.92 -9.60 -5.73
C LEU A 110 5.19 -10.50 -4.72
N GLY A 111 3.93 -10.19 -4.41
CA GLY A 111 3.05 -11.00 -3.56
C GLY A 111 2.73 -12.34 -4.19
N ALA A 112 2.56 -12.39 -5.52
CA ALA A 112 2.46 -13.63 -6.27
C ALA A 112 3.73 -14.47 -6.15
N ASN A 113 4.90 -13.85 -6.30
CA ASN A 113 6.17 -14.54 -6.24
C ASN A 113 6.45 -15.08 -4.83
N VAL A 114 6.24 -14.26 -3.79
CA VAL A 114 6.40 -14.69 -2.39
C VAL A 114 5.42 -15.83 -2.08
N GLY A 115 4.14 -15.68 -2.43
CA GLY A 115 3.14 -16.73 -2.24
C GLY A 115 3.49 -18.03 -2.97
N PHE A 116 4.02 -17.93 -4.19
CA PHE A 116 4.49 -19.08 -4.97
C PHE A 116 5.62 -19.84 -4.28
N TRP A 117 6.68 -19.14 -3.84
CA TRP A 117 7.79 -19.78 -3.14
C TRP A 117 7.39 -20.36 -1.78
N THR A 118 6.52 -19.68 -1.04
CA THR A 118 5.96 -20.20 0.21
C THR A 118 5.18 -21.49 -0.04
N GLY A 119 4.33 -21.54 -1.06
CA GLY A 119 3.57 -22.73 -1.42
C GLY A 119 4.45 -23.90 -1.86
N LYS A 120 5.51 -23.62 -2.64
CA LYS A 120 6.50 -24.66 -2.99
C LYS A 120 7.17 -25.21 -1.75
N PHE A 121 7.66 -24.34 -0.86
CA PHE A 121 8.35 -24.74 0.36
C PHE A 121 7.49 -25.65 1.25
N ILE A 122 6.22 -25.28 1.47
CA ILE A 122 5.29 -26.08 2.28
C ILE A 122 5.10 -27.47 1.67
N THR A 123 4.94 -27.56 0.36
CA THR A 123 4.72 -28.84 -0.34
C THR A 123 5.94 -29.75 -0.25
N HIS A 124 7.16 -29.20 -0.43
CA HIS A 124 8.39 -29.96 -0.24
C HIS A 124 8.57 -30.41 1.22
N LEU A 125 8.23 -29.56 2.18
CA LEU A 125 8.34 -29.90 3.60
C LEU A 125 7.44 -31.08 3.96
N VAL A 126 6.16 -31.05 3.56
CA VAL A 126 5.21 -32.15 3.80
C VAL A 126 5.68 -33.45 3.15
N ALA A 127 6.17 -33.39 1.91
CA ALA A 127 6.65 -34.57 1.20
C ALA A 127 7.90 -35.19 1.87
N GLN A 128 8.85 -34.36 2.28
CA GLN A 128 10.06 -34.82 2.98
C GLN A 128 9.73 -35.42 4.36
N THR A 129 8.75 -34.85 5.09
CA THR A 129 8.28 -35.44 6.34
C THR A 129 7.67 -36.82 6.13
N GLY A 130 6.89 -37.02 5.05
CA GLY A 130 6.33 -38.33 4.70
C GLY A 130 7.41 -39.39 4.41
N ILE A 131 8.43 -39.03 3.63
CA ILE A 131 9.57 -39.92 3.33
C ILE A 131 10.35 -40.26 4.61
N ALA A 132 10.57 -39.29 5.48
CA ALA A 132 11.27 -39.51 6.75
C ALA A 132 10.52 -40.52 7.63
N ILE A 133 9.20 -40.38 7.79
CA ILE A 133 8.36 -41.30 8.57
C ILE A 133 8.42 -42.72 8.00
N ALA A 134 8.26 -42.87 6.68
CA ALA A 134 8.34 -44.17 6.02
C ALA A 134 9.72 -44.81 6.22
N THR A 135 10.78 -44.00 6.11
CA THR A 135 12.16 -44.45 6.33
C THR A 135 12.39 -44.89 7.77
N THR A 136 11.82 -44.20 8.77
CA THR A 136 11.88 -44.63 10.17
C THR A 136 11.24 -46.00 10.36
N GLY A 137 10.11 -46.28 9.70
CA GLY A 137 9.49 -47.60 9.71
C GLY A 137 10.41 -48.69 9.16
N VAL A 138 11.06 -48.41 8.02
CA VAL A 138 12.05 -49.32 7.42
C VAL A 138 13.26 -49.49 8.34
N ALA A 139 13.74 -48.44 8.99
CA ALA A 139 14.87 -48.49 9.90
C ALA A 139 14.62 -49.40 11.12
N ILE A 140 13.38 -49.51 11.59
CA ILE A 140 13.01 -50.40 12.69
C ILE A 140 13.05 -51.87 12.24
N VAL A 141 12.58 -52.18 11.02
CA VAL A 141 12.44 -53.55 10.53
C VAL A 141 13.71 -54.07 9.85
N CYS A 142 14.41 -53.20 9.12
CA CYS A 142 15.62 -53.50 8.36
C CYS A 142 16.55 -52.28 8.30
N PRO A 143 17.32 -52.00 9.37
CA PRO A 143 18.20 -50.83 9.46
C PRO A 143 19.15 -50.62 8.26
N PRO A 144 19.82 -51.67 7.72
CA PRO A 144 20.72 -51.51 6.58
C PRO A 144 20.02 -51.03 5.30
N ALA A 145 18.71 -51.26 5.17
CA ALA A 145 17.92 -50.88 4.01
C ALA A 145 17.31 -49.46 4.13
N ALA A 146 17.38 -48.82 5.30
CA ALA A 146 16.76 -47.50 5.51
C ALA A 146 17.33 -46.41 4.60
N THR A 147 18.65 -46.30 4.53
CA THR A 147 19.33 -45.30 3.68
C THR A 147 19.05 -45.49 2.19
N PRO A 148 19.21 -46.69 1.58
CA PRO A 148 18.86 -46.86 0.17
C PRO A 148 17.37 -46.68 -0.09
N PHE A 149 16.49 -47.06 0.84
CA PHE A 149 15.06 -46.79 0.74
C PHE A 149 14.76 -45.29 0.71
N PHE A 150 15.39 -44.49 1.58
CA PHE A 150 15.22 -43.03 1.60
C PHE A 150 15.53 -42.41 0.23
N TYR A 151 16.68 -42.73 -0.35
CA TYR A 151 17.07 -42.21 -1.66
C TYR A 151 16.16 -42.72 -2.80
N ALA A 152 15.75 -43.98 -2.77
CA ALA A 152 14.83 -44.54 -3.76
C ALA A 152 13.44 -43.88 -3.67
N ALA A 153 12.91 -43.69 -2.46
CA ALA A 153 11.65 -43.01 -2.23
C ALA A 153 11.72 -41.55 -2.67
N GLN A 154 12.81 -40.85 -2.35
CA GLN A 154 13.04 -39.48 -2.80
C GLN A 154 13.10 -39.38 -4.32
N ALA A 155 13.83 -40.26 -5.00
CA ALA A 155 13.92 -40.27 -6.46
C ALA A 155 12.57 -40.58 -7.14
N THR A 156 11.77 -41.47 -6.54
CA THR A 156 10.47 -41.87 -7.10
C THR A 156 9.41 -40.78 -6.93
N ILE A 157 9.42 -40.10 -5.79
CA ILE A 157 8.37 -39.14 -5.42
C ILE A 157 8.74 -37.71 -5.85
N ALA A 158 10.03 -37.40 -6.08
CA ALA A 158 10.50 -36.07 -6.48
C ALA A 158 9.73 -35.46 -7.67
N PRO A 159 9.46 -36.16 -8.79
CA PRO A 159 8.70 -35.58 -9.91
C PRO A 159 7.27 -35.21 -9.52
N ALA A 160 6.60 -36.06 -8.73
CA ALA A 160 5.24 -35.81 -8.26
C ALA A 160 5.19 -34.62 -7.28
N VAL A 161 6.18 -34.50 -6.39
CA VAL A 161 6.29 -33.38 -5.45
C VAL A 161 6.55 -32.08 -6.17
N GLU A 162 7.41 -32.08 -7.19
CA GLU A 162 7.67 -30.89 -8.01
C GLU A 162 6.41 -30.44 -8.78
N ALA A 163 5.67 -31.40 -9.34
CA ALA A 163 4.40 -31.09 -10.00
C ALA A 163 3.36 -30.52 -9.00
N ALA A 164 3.20 -31.16 -7.84
CA ALA A 164 2.29 -30.70 -6.80
C ALA A 164 2.70 -29.32 -6.24
N SER A 165 4.00 -29.09 -6.02
CA SER A 165 4.52 -27.85 -5.45
C SER A 165 4.30 -26.67 -6.39
N ASN A 166 4.40 -26.87 -7.71
CA ASN A 166 4.07 -25.84 -8.69
C ASN A 166 2.58 -25.47 -8.69
N VAL A 167 1.67 -26.45 -8.54
CA VAL A 167 0.22 -26.19 -8.46
C VAL A 167 -0.14 -25.45 -7.16
N VAL A 168 0.36 -25.92 -6.02
CA VAL A 168 0.14 -25.27 -4.71
C VAL A 168 0.76 -23.87 -4.69
N GLY A 169 1.98 -23.74 -5.19
CA GLY A 169 2.66 -22.46 -5.36
C GLY A 169 1.82 -21.49 -6.19
N LEU A 170 1.29 -21.92 -7.33
CA LEU A 170 0.43 -21.06 -8.16
C LEU A 170 -0.83 -20.63 -7.42
N GLY A 171 -1.50 -21.56 -6.73
CA GLY A 171 -2.69 -21.26 -5.93
C GLY A 171 -2.43 -20.24 -4.82
N ILE A 172 -1.38 -20.44 -4.02
CA ILE A 172 -1.01 -19.51 -2.94
C ILE A 172 -0.47 -18.19 -3.51
N GLY A 173 0.24 -18.21 -4.63
CA GLY A 173 0.68 -17.00 -5.34
C GLY A 173 -0.50 -16.13 -5.76
N ILE A 174 -1.54 -16.73 -6.36
CA ILE A 174 -2.75 -15.99 -6.75
C ILE A 174 -3.45 -15.39 -5.52
N VAL A 175 -3.63 -16.19 -4.46
CA VAL A 175 -4.23 -15.72 -3.20
C VAL A 175 -3.38 -14.62 -2.57
N GLY A 176 -2.07 -14.78 -2.56
CA GLY A 176 -1.12 -13.78 -2.07
C GLY A 176 -1.24 -12.49 -2.84
N ALA A 177 -1.27 -12.55 -4.18
CA ALA A 177 -1.45 -11.38 -5.03
C ALA A 177 -2.80 -10.68 -4.81
N ALA A 178 -3.87 -11.44 -4.60
CA ALA A 178 -5.21 -10.90 -4.37
C ALA A 178 -5.38 -10.29 -2.98
N THR A 179 -4.93 -10.98 -1.92
CA THR A 179 -5.02 -10.53 -0.53
C THR A 179 -4.12 -9.35 -0.23
N THR A 180 -3.01 -9.23 -0.97
CA THR A 180 -2.10 -8.10 -0.85
C THR A 180 -2.41 -6.99 -1.84
N GLY A 181 -3.41 -7.14 -2.74
CA GLY A 181 -3.85 -6.19 -3.77
C GLY A 181 -4.37 -4.85 -3.22
N PRO A 182 -4.39 -3.75 -4.01
CA PRO A 182 -4.99 -2.50 -3.56
C PRO A 182 -6.51 -2.66 -3.54
N VAL A 183 -7.09 -2.67 -2.33
CA VAL A 183 -8.55 -2.50 -2.09
C VAL A 183 -8.97 -1.04 -2.15
#